data_AF-U2KT61-F1
#
_entry.id   AF-U2KT61-F1
#
_cell.length_a   1.000
_cell.length_b   1.000
_cell.length_c   1.000
_cell.angle_alpha   90.00
_cell.angle_beta   90.00
_cell.angle_gamma   90.00
#
_symmetry.space_group_name_H-M   'P 1'
#
loop_
_entity.id
_entity.type
_entity.pdbx_description
1 polymer ?
#
loop_
_entity_poly.entity_id
_entity_poly.type
_entity_poly.pdbx_seq_one_letter_code
_entity_poly.pdbx_strand_id
1 'polypeptide(L)'
;MFCVAENASKSGKFAHKKKRMEKDKMKVVLYLKKSGLDKSGQAPIMGRITYERTIAQFSCKLSCDPKLWNARESRLNGKSREAVATNGKLERLLLSVQSAYRVLCERGKVFTATDIKEQFQGNMQTQITFLERYNRMVEDMAQKVGIEIKAASLNSYYTIRKHLQAFIGEKYHTTDISFGQMEEDFLECLQHYSVGKLRHSQGYYRKMALAVKKACRLAYHEGLTERQLFAHIQE
;
A
#
# COMPACT_ATOMS: atom_id res chain seq x y z
N MET A 1 73.76 -25.91 -14.84
CA MET A 1 73.64 -24.44 -14.80
C MET A 1 72.66 -24.07 -15.91
N PHE A 2 71.63 -23.25 -15.62
CA PHE A 2 70.54 -22.79 -16.50
C PHE A 2 69.50 -23.87 -16.90
N CYS A 3 68.18 -23.67 -17.01
CA CYS A 3 67.25 -22.60 -16.63
C CYS A 3 65.79 -23.02 -16.94
N VAL A 4 64.84 -22.49 -16.15
CA VAL A 4 63.56 -21.85 -16.57
C VAL A 4 62.35 -22.71 -17.01
N ALA A 5 61.34 -22.66 -16.12
CA ALA A 5 59.92 -22.26 -16.28
C ALA A 5 58.93 -22.99 -17.22
N GLU A 6 57.85 -23.43 -16.56
CA GLU A 6 56.43 -23.22 -16.84
C GLU A 6 56.01 -22.67 -18.21
N ASN A 7 55.03 -23.34 -18.84
CA ASN A 7 53.81 -22.61 -19.19
C ASN A 7 52.55 -23.47 -19.25
N ALA A 8 51.53 -22.95 -18.58
CA ALA A 8 50.19 -23.47 -18.47
C ALA A 8 49.34 -23.08 -19.69
N SER A 9 48.50 -24.00 -20.17
CA SER A 9 47.35 -23.69 -21.03
C SER A 9 46.07 -23.85 -20.20
N LYS A 10 45.55 -22.70 -19.76
CA LYS A 10 44.27 -22.54 -19.07
C LYS A 10 43.12 -22.79 -20.06
N SER A 11 42.26 -23.78 -19.80
CA SER A 11 40.88 -23.78 -20.29
C SER A 11 39.94 -23.57 -19.10
N GLY A 12 39.34 -22.39 -19.09
CA GLY A 12 38.49 -21.91 -18.01
C GLY A 12 37.22 -22.75 -17.87
N LYS A 13 36.98 -23.27 -16.67
CA LYS A 13 35.64 -23.62 -16.21
C LYS A 13 35.16 -22.46 -15.34
N PHE A 14 34.36 -21.58 -15.94
CA PHE A 14 33.50 -20.65 -15.21
C PHE A 14 32.52 -21.47 -14.37
N ALA A 15 32.93 -21.80 -13.15
CA ALA A 15 32.06 -22.35 -12.14
C ALA A 15 31.00 -21.30 -11.82
N HIS A 16 29.82 -21.46 -12.39
CA HIS A 16 28.60 -20.82 -11.91
C HIS A 16 28.43 -21.24 -10.45
N LYS A 17 28.92 -20.39 -9.52
CA LYS A 17 28.55 -20.45 -8.11
C LYS A 17 27.04 -20.25 -8.05
N LYS A 18 26.33 -21.38 -8.01
CA LYS A 18 24.91 -21.47 -7.70
C LYS A 18 24.75 -20.85 -6.31
N LYS A 19 24.41 -19.56 -6.28
CA LYS A 19 24.17 -18.77 -5.07
C LYS A 19 22.99 -19.41 -4.38
N ARG A 20 23.29 -20.27 -3.41
CA ARG A 20 22.33 -20.92 -2.52
C ARG A 20 21.44 -19.81 -1.97
N MET A 21 20.14 -19.83 -2.28
CA MET A 21 19.18 -18.89 -1.70
C MET A 21 19.27 -19.04 -0.18
N GLU A 22 19.85 -18.03 0.45
CA GLU A 22 20.11 -17.98 1.88
C GLU A 22 18.76 -17.72 2.57
N LYS A 23 18.26 -18.71 3.32
CA LYS A 23 17.01 -18.64 4.09
C LYS A 23 16.94 -17.34 4.91
N ASP A 24 15.95 -16.50 4.60
CA ASP A 24 15.43 -15.33 5.31
C ASP A 24 16.27 -14.75 6.45
N LYS A 25 17.10 -13.74 6.12
CA LYS A 25 17.85 -12.93 7.10
C LYS A 25 16.96 -11.99 7.94
N MET A 26 15.73 -11.75 7.51
CA MET A 26 14.78 -10.87 8.20
C MET A 26 13.63 -11.68 8.80
N LYS A 27 13.33 -11.42 10.08
CA LYS A 27 12.16 -11.95 10.78
C LYS A 27 11.28 -10.80 11.28
N VAL A 28 9.97 -10.93 11.10
CA VAL A 28 8.98 -9.99 11.66
C VAL A 28 8.04 -10.76 12.57
N VAL A 29 7.80 -10.24 13.78
CA VAL A 29 6.86 -10.82 14.75
C VAL A 29 5.91 -9.73 15.23
N LEU A 30 4.62 -10.05 15.30
CA LEU A 30 3.61 -9.17 15.87
C LEU A 30 3.26 -9.64 17.28
N TYR A 31 3.00 -8.71 18.19
CA TYR A 31 2.71 -9.01 19.59
C TYR A 31 1.89 -7.90 20.24
N LEU A 32 1.20 -8.22 21.32
CA LEU A 32 0.45 -7.23 22.10
C LEU A 32 1.34 -6.53 23.13
N LYS A 33 1.23 -5.20 23.21
CA LYS A 33 1.77 -4.44 24.34
C LYS A 33 0.73 -4.39 25.46
N LYS A 34 0.76 -5.40 26.34
CA LYS A 34 -0.21 -5.58 27.43
C LYS A 34 -0.27 -4.41 28.42
N SER A 35 0.82 -3.65 28.57
CA SER A 35 0.87 -2.49 29.47
C SER A 35 0.22 -1.22 28.90
N GLY A 36 -0.37 -1.29 27.70
CA GLY A 36 -0.89 -0.13 26.97
C GLY A 36 -2.39 -0.23 26.64
N LEU A 37 -3.18 -0.90 27.47
CA LEU A 37 -4.63 -1.01 27.25
C LEU A 37 -5.26 0.36 27.14
N ASP A 38 -6.13 0.54 26.14
CA ASP A 38 -6.92 1.76 26.01
C ASP A 38 -8.13 1.77 26.97
N LYS A 39 -8.90 2.86 26.96
CA LYS A 39 -10.10 3.03 27.80
C LYS A 39 -11.17 1.96 27.53
N SER A 40 -11.10 1.28 26.39
CA SER A 40 -12.00 0.21 25.96
C SER A 40 -11.43 -1.19 26.23
N GLY A 41 -10.28 -1.29 26.92
CA GLY A 41 -9.63 -2.56 27.25
C GLY A 41 -8.94 -3.24 26.08
N GLN A 42 -8.71 -2.54 24.97
CA GLN A 42 -8.03 -3.08 23.80
C GLN A 42 -6.51 -2.92 23.94
N ALA A 43 -5.74 -3.95 23.61
CA ALA A 43 -4.29 -3.90 23.63
C ALA A 43 -3.72 -3.46 22.26
N PRO A 44 -2.77 -2.51 22.23
CA PRO A 44 -2.06 -2.14 21.02
C PRO A 44 -1.24 -3.30 20.47
N ILE A 45 -1.31 -3.48 19.15
CA ILE A 45 -0.52 -4.44 18.40
C ILE A 45 0.79 -3.77 17.97
N MET A 46 1.90 -4.37 18.36
CA MET A 46 3.26 -3.95 18.04
C MET A 46 3.90 -4.93 17.07
N GLY A 47 4.81 -4.43 16.25
CA GLY A 47 5.67 -5.23 15.40
C GLY A 47 7.12 -5.12 15.81
N ARG A 48 7.86 -6.22 15.68
CA ARG A 48 9.31 -6.28 15.86
C ARG A 48 9.98 -6.87 14.63
N ILE A 49 10.87 -6.10 14.03
CA ILE A 49 11.75 -6.50 12.94
C ILE A 49 13.07 -6.93 13.55
N THR A 50 13.54 -8.12 13.20
CA THR A 50 14.88 -8.61 13.50
C THR A 50 15.59 -8.86 12.18
N TYR A 51 16.73 -8.20 11.99
CA TYR A 51 17.58 -8.38 10.82
C TYR A 51 19.03 -8.45 11.26
N GLU A 52 19.68 -9.56 10.96
CA GLU A 52 21.01 -9.91 11.48
C GLU A 52 21.09 -9.77 13.01
N ARG A 53 21.88 -8.82 13.53
CA ARG A 53 22.04 -8.54 14.97
C ARG A 53 21.29 -7.29 15.43
N THR A 54 20.45 -6.72 14.57
CA THR A 54 19.73 -5.47 14.83
C THR A 54 18.23 -5.72 15.02
N ILE A 55 17.61 -4.91 15.87
CA ILE A 55 16.19 -5.01 16.20
C ILE A 55 15.56 -3.63 16.11
N ALA A 56 14.39 -3.56 15.48
CA ALA A 56 13.56 -2.36 15.48
C ALA A 56 12.11 -2.72 15.84
N GLN A 57 11.49 -1.89 16.66
CA GLN A 57 10.07 -2.01 17.02
C GLN A 57 9.26 -0.90 16.36
N PHE A 58 8.01 -1.20 16.01
CA PHE A 58 7.07 -0.22 15.47
C PHE A 58 5.65 -0.50 15.96
N SER A 59 4.83 0.54 16.00
CA SER A 59 3.39 0.39 16.28
C SER A 59 2.65 0.05 14.99
N CYS A 60 1.75 -0.93 15.04
CA CYS A 60 0.89 -1.26 13.90
C CYS A 60 -0.29 -0.27 13.76
N LYS A 61 -0.46 0.67 14.71
CA LYS A 61 -1.62 1.58 14.81
C LYS A 61 -2.96 0.83 14.83
N LEU A 62 -2.96 -0.37 15.38
CA LEU A 62 -4.13 -1.23 15.57
C LEU A 62 -4.14 -1.71 17.02
N SER A 63 -5.33 -1.94 17.55
CA SER A 63 -5.56 -2.55 18.85
C SER A 63 -6.57 -3.68 18.70
N CYS A 64 -6.53 -4.66 19.58
CA CYS A 64 -7.54 -5.72 19.64
C CYS A 64 -7.80 -6.18 21.08
N ASP A 65 -8.89 -6.92 21.26
CA ASP A 65 -9.15 -7.63 22.51
C ASP A 65 -8.02 -8.66 22.74
N PRO A 66 -7.28 -8.59 23.85
CA PRO A 66 -6.25 -9.56 24.20
C PRO A 66 -6.73 -11.02 24.17
N LYS A 67 -8.01 -11.28 24.42
CA LYS A 67 -8.61 -12.63 24.41
C LYS A 67 -8.69 -13.22 23.01
N LEU A 68 -8.79 -12.38 21.98
CA LEU A 68 -8.84 -12.81 20.58
C LEU A 68 -7.45 -13.03 19.98
N TRP A 69 -6.38 -12.62 20.66
CA TRP A 69 -5.02 -12.66 20.10
C TRP A 69 -4.37 -14.04 20.21
N ASN A 70 -3.88 -14.55 19.08
CA ASN A 70 -3.04 -15.74 19.00
C ASN A 70 -1.56 -15.33 18.94
N ALA A 71 -0.86 -15.44 20.07
CA ALA A 71 0.55 -15.06 20.16
C ALA A 71 1.47 -15.96 19.32
N ARG A 72 1.10 -17.22 19.11
CA ARG A 72 1.90 -18.18 18.32
C ARG A 72 1.85 -17.82 16.84
N GLU A 73 0.66 -17.46 16.36
CA GLU A 73 0.42 -17.14 14.94
C GLU A 73 0.51 -15.64 14.63
N SER A 74 0.73 -14.79 15.63
CA SER A 74 0.82 -13.33 15.46
C SER A 74 -0.43 -12.71 14.80
N ARG A 75 -1.62 -13.22 15.12
CA ARG A 75 -2.90 -12.81 14.50
C ARG A 75 -4.09 -12.95 15.45
N LEU A 76 -5.25 -12.41 15.08
CA LEU A 76 -6.51 -12.65 15.81
C LEU A 76 -7.11 -14.02 15.42
N ASN A 77 -7.60 -14.75 16.40
CA ASN A 77 -8.38 -15.97 16.27
C ASN A 77 -9.85 -15.66 15.89
N GLY A 78 -10.50 -16.65 15.28
CA GLY A 78 -11.92 -16.59 14.93
C GLY A 78 -12.19 -16.00 13.55
N LYS A 79 -13.48 -15.94 13.20
CA LYS A 79 -14.00 -15.52 11.89
C LYS A 79 -14.92 -14.29 12.00
N SER A 80 -14.87 -13.56 13.11
CA SER A 80 -15.66 -12.33 13.25
C SER A 80 -15.23 -11.30 12.21
N ARG A 81 -16.14 -10.40 11.83
CA ARG A 81 -15.85 -9.31 10.88
C ARG A 81 -14.62 -8.49 11.33
N GLU A 82 -14.50 -8.25 12.63
CA GLU A 82 -13.35 -7.59 13.24
C GLU A 82 -12.06 -8.40 13.06
N ALA A 83 -12.06 -9.70 13.40
CA ALA A 83 -10.89 -10.56 13.27
C ALA A 83 -10.40 -10.64 11.81
N VAL A 84 -11.33 -10.78 10.86
CA VAL A 84 -11.02 -10.81 9.42
C VAL A 84 -10.44 -9.47 8.97
N ALA A 85 -11.08 -8.35 9.30
CA ALA A 85 -10.63 -7.02 8.90
C ALA A 85 -9.26 -6.66 9.50
N THR A 86 -9.05 -6.92 10.79
CA THR A 86 -7.79 -6.64 11.48
C THR A 86 -6.67 -7.52 10.94
N ASN A 87 -6.90 -8.83 10.76
CA ASN A 87 -5.91 -9.73 10.18
C ASN A 87 -5.49 -9.29 8.76
N GLY A 88 -6.44 -8.89 7.91
CA GLY A 88 -6.11 -8.38 6.57
C GLY A 88 -5.26 -7.10 6.61
N LYS A 89 -5.45 -6.23 7.61
CA LYS A 89 -4.58 -5.06 7.82
C LYS A 89 -3.17 -5.46 8.27
N LEU A 90 -3.06 -6.43 9.19
CA LEU A 90 -1.77 -6.94 9.66
C LEU A 90 -0.99 -7.62 8.53
N GLU A 91 -1.66 -8.39 7.67
CA GLU A 91 -1.04 -9.04 6.52
C GLU A 91 -0.46 -8.02 5.52
N ARG A 92 -1.23 -6.99 5.18
CA ARG A 92 -0.73 -5.87 4.34
C ARG A 92 0.46 -5.16 4.97
N LEU A 93 0.48 -5.02 6.29
CA LEU A 93 1.60 -4.44 7.01
C LEU A 93 2.86 -5.31 6.85
N LEU A 94 2.73 -6.63 7.05
CA LEU A 94 3.84 -7.57 6.89
C LEU A 94 4.40 -7.55 5.46
N LEU A 95 3.53 -7.52 4.44
CA LEU A 95 3.93 -7.38 3.03
C LEU A 95 4.67 -6.06 2.77
N SER A 96 4.22 -4.96 3.39
CA SER A 96 4.89 -3.66 3.27
C SER A 96 6.30 -3.67 3.87
N VAL A 97 6.49 -4.33 5.02
CA VAL A 97 7.82 -4.52 5.64
C VAL A 97 8.72 -5.39 4.74
N GLN A 98 8.18 -6.46 4.17
CA GLN A 98 8.93 -7.29 3.20
C GLN A 98 9.34 -6.52 1.94
N SER A 99 8.45 -5.66 1.43
CA SER A 99 8.75 -4.79 0.28
C SER A 99 9.88 -3.81 0.60
N ALA A 100 9.82 -3.15 1.76
CA ALA A 100 10.89 -2.24 2.22
C ALA A 100 12.25 -2.96 2.34
N TYR A 101 12.25 -4.19 2.88
CA TYR A 101 13.44 -5.03 2.94
C TYR A 101 14.01 -5.37 1.56
N ARG A 102 13.16 -5.73 0.58
CA ARG A 102 13.59 -6.04 -0.79
C ARG A 102 14.25 -4.83 -1.46
N VAL A 103 13.66 -3.64 -1.32
CA VAL A 103 14.22 -2.39 -1.87
C VAL A 103 15.61 -2.12 -1.30
N LEU A 104 15.81 -2.31 0.01
CA LEU A 104 17.12 -2.13 0.65
C LEU A 104 18.15 -3.17 0.18
N CYS A 105 17.73 -4.43 -0.01
CA CYS A 105 18.58 -5.47 -0.61
C CYS A 105 19.05 -5.09 -2.02
N GLU A 106 18.14 -4.59 -2.86
CA GLU A 106 18.44 -4.21 -4.26
C GLU A 106 19.41 -3.03 -4.36
N ARG A 107 19.38 -2.10 -3.39
CA ARG A 107 20.33 -0.97 -3.32
C ARG A 107 21.77 -1.40 -3.03
N GLY A 108 22.00 -2.62 -2.55
CA GLY A 108 23.33 -3.21 -2.39
C GLY A 108 24.22 -2.57 -1.31
N LYS A 109 23.66 -1.71 -0.45
CA LYS A 109 24.37 -1.11 0.70
C LYS A 109 24.08 -1.90 1.98
N VAL A 110 24.94 -1.78 2.97
CA VAL A 110 24.68 -2.33 4.32
C VAL A 110 23.56 -1.51 4.97
N PHE A 111 22.61 -2.20 5.63
CA PHE A 111 21.49 -1.59 6.33
C PHE A 111 21.10 -2.42 7.57
N THR A 112 20.25 -1.85 8.41
CA THR A 112 19.82 -2.38 9.71
C THR A 112 18.32 -2.58 9.77
N ALA A 113 17.82 -3.23 10.82
CA ALA A 113 16.39 -3.33 11.10
C ALA A 113 15.72 -1.94 11.25
N THR A 114 16.46 -0.93 11.73
CA THR A 114 15.96 0.44 11.82
C THR A 114 15.77 1.05 10.44
N ASP A 115 16.70 0.84 9.51
CA ASP A 115 16.55 1.29 8.12
C ASP A 115 15.36 0.62 7.42
N ILE A 116 15.13 -0.67 7.68
CA ILE A 116 13.93 -1.37 7.18
C ILE A 116 12.67 -0.70 7.74
N LYS A 117 12.63 -0.43 9.05
CA LYS A 117 11.51 0.25 9.70
C LYS A 117 11.28 1.64 9.10
N GLU A 118 12.32 2.43 8.91
CA GLU A 118 12.24 3.78 8.36
C GLU A 118 11.81 3.78 6.89
N GLN A 119 12.35 2.88 6.06
CA GLN A 119 11.90 2.71 4.69
C GLN A 119 10.43 2.27 4.62
N PHE A 120 10.00 1.36 5.49
CA PHE A 120 8.60 0.93 5.59
C PHE A 120 7.68 2.06 6.06
N GLN A 121 8.05 2.78 7.13
CA GLN A 121 7.23 3.88 7.67
C GLN A 121 7.19 5.07 6.70
N GLY A 122 8.32 5.36 6.04
CA GLY A 122 8.40 6.30 4.92
C GLY A 122 7.47 5.87 3.78
N ASN A 123 7.53 4.61 3.34
CA ASN A 123 6.63 4.07 2.33
C ASN A 123 5.14 4.14 2.74
N MET A 124 4.81 3.94 4.02
CA MET A 124 3.44 4.14 4.53
C MET A 124 3.01 5.61 4.49
N GLN A 125 3.93 6.54 4.74
CA GLN A 125 3.69 7.98 4.64
C GLN A 125 3.67 8.50 3.20
N THR A 126 4.32 7.80 2.28
CA THR A 126 4.33 8.10 0.84
C THR A 126 3.40 7.20 0.02
N GLN A 127 2.47 6.46 0.64
CA GLN A 127 1.43 5.79 -0.14
C GLN A 127 0.59 6.85 -0.83
N ILE A 128 0.67 6.88 -2.15
CA ILE A 128 -0.11 7.79 -2.98
C ILE A 128 -1.58 7.52 -2.67
N THR A 129 -2.25 8.53 -2.14
CA THR A 129 -3.67 8.48 -1.80
C THR A 129 -4.53 8.56 -3.05
N PHE A 130 -5.83 8.29 -2.90
CA PHE A 130 -6.77 8.33 -4.01
C PHE A 130 -6.81 9.72 -4.66
N LEU A 131 -6.98 10.80 -3.88
CA LEU A 131 -7.07 12.14 -4.47
C LEU A 131 -5.71 12.64 -4.96
N GLU A 132 -4.60 12.22 -4.36
CA GLU A 132 -3.26 12.50 -4.89
C GLU A 132 -3.07 11.82 -6.25
N ARG A 133 -3.38 10.53 -6.38
CA ARG A 133 -3.31 9.84 -7.68
C ARG A 133 -4.26 10.48 -8.68
N TYR A 134 -5.46 10.86 -8.25
CA TYR A 134 -6.41 11.56 -9.11
C TYR A 134 -5.80 12.86 -9.64
N ASN A 135 -5.13 13.66 -8.80
CA ASN A 135 -4.48 14.90 -9.24
C ASN A 135 -3.42 14.63 -10.32
N ARG A 136 -2.55 13.63 -10.11
CA ARG A 136 -1.54 13.23 -11.12
C ARG A 136 -2.19 12.83 -12.45
N MET A 137 -3.32 12.08 -12.40
CA MET A 137 -4.08 11.74 -13.60
C MET A 137 -4.57 12.98 -14.35
N VAL A 138 -5.03 14.01 -13.61
CA VAL A 138 -5.49 15.26 -14.22
C VAL A 138 -4.32 16.06 -14.80
N GLU A 139 -3.16 16.07 -14.15
CA GLU A 139 -1.93 16.67 -14.66
C GLU A 139 -1.46 15.99 -15.96
N ASP A 140 -1.46 14.66 -16.01
CA ASP A 140 -1.16 13.88 -17.23
C ASP A 140 -2.11 14.25 -18.38
N MET A 141 -3.40 14.44 -18.05
CA MET A 141 -4.41 14.87 -19.02
C MET A 141 -4.21 16.33 -19.47
N ALA A 142 -3.74 17.20 -18.59
CA ALA A 142 -3.47 18.60 -18.90
C ALA A 142 -2.39 18.74 -19.98
N GLN A 143 -1.36 17.89 -19.94
CA GLN A 143 -0.29 17.85 -20.96
C GLN A 143 -0.80 17.46 -22.36
N LYS A 144 -2.01 16.89 -22.46
CA LYS A 144 -2.62 16.41 -23.70
C LYS A 144 -3.70 17.34 -24.24
N VAL A 145 -3.91 18.50 -23.60
CA VAL A 145 -4.90 19.48 -24.05
C VAL A 145 -4.48 20.06 -25.40
N GLY A 146 -5.43 20.13 -26.34
CA GLY A 146 -5.17 20.61 -27.70
C GLY A 146 -4.61 19.54 -28.64
N ILE A 147 -4.26 18.35 -28.13
CA ILE A 147 -3.84 17.19 -28.92
C ILE A 147 -4.94 16.12 -28.88
N GLU A 148 -5.21 15.59 -27.69
CA GLU A 148 -6.16 14.49 -27.48
C GLU A 148 -7.39 14.92 -26.66
N ILE A 149 -7.28 16.03 -25.92
CA ILE A 149 -8.28 16.44 -24.93
C ILE A 149 -8.71 17.89 -25.15
N LYS A 150 -10.02 18.14 -25.08
CA LYS A 150 -10.58 19.50 -25.09
C LYS A 150 -10.41 20.15 -23.71
N ALA A 151 -10.10 21.44 -23.66
CA ALA A 151 -9.98 22.19 -22.40
C ALA A 151 -11.23 22.08 -21.50
N ALA A 152 -12.42 22.11 -22.11
CA ALA A 152 -13.69 21.92 -21.39
C ALA A 152 -13.79 20.55 -20.68
N SER A 153 -13.22 19.51 -21.28
CA SER A 153 -13.13 18.19 -20.66
C SER A 153 -12.21 18.23 -19.44
N LEU A 154 -11.03 18.87 -19.52
CA LEU A 154 -10.14 19.00 -18.37
C LEU A 154 -10.78 19.76 -17.19
N ASN A 155 -11.49 20.87 -17.48
CA ASN A 155 -12.23 21.62 -16.46
C ASN A 155 -13.23 20.75 -15.69
N SER A 156 -13.89 19.81 -16.38
CA SER A 156 -14.80 18.88 -15.70
C SER A 156 -14.08 17.99 -14.67
N TYR A 157 -12.85 17.56 -14.94
CA TYR A 157 -12.07 16.74 -14.00
C TYR A 157 -11.67 17.53 -12.74
N TYR A 158 -11.35 18.82 -12.88
CA TYR A 158 -11.10 19.70 -11.73
C TYR A 158 -12.36 19.93 -10.89
N THR A 159 -13.53 20.10 -11.52
CA THR A 159 -14.79 20.23 -10.78
C THR A 159 -15.15 18.93 -10.06
N ILE A 160 -15.01 17.78 -10.73
CA ILE A 160 -15.21 16.45 -10.12
C ILE A 160 -14.27 16.27 -8.92
N ARG A 161 -12.99 16.68 -9.02
CA ARG A 161 -12.03 16.62 -7.91
C ARG A 161 -12.49 17.35 -6.65
N LYS A 162 -13.15 18.51 -6.81
CA LYS A 162 -13.70 19.27 -5.68
C LYS A 162 -14.87 18.51 -5.03
N HIS A 163 -15.78 17.95 -5.82
CA HIS A 163 -16.89 17.16 -5.30
C HIS A 163 -16.43 15.87 -4.63
N LEU A 164 -15.41 15.18 -5.18
CA LEU A 164 -14.83 14.00 -4.58
C LEU A 164 -14.22 14.31 -3.21
N GLN A 165 -13.53 15.44 -3.06
CA GLN A 165 -12.99 15.87 -1.77
C GLN A 165 -14.09 16.19 -0.75
N ALA A 166 -15.13 16.91 -1.16
CA ALA A 166 -16.27 17.21 -0.29
C ALA A 166 -16.98 15.92 0.16
N PHE A 167 -17.21 14.99 -0.77
CA PHE A 167 -17.76 13.67 -0.47
C PHE A 167 -16.87 12.89 0.52
N ILE A 168 -15.56 12.87 0.30
CA ILE A 168 -14.62 12.15 1.17
C ILE A 168 -14.60 12.75 2.58
N GLY A 169 -14.58 14.08 2.69
CA GLY A 169 -14.66 14.78 3.97
C GLY A 169 -15.94 14.45 4.74
N GLU A 170 -17.06 14.31 4.02
CA GLU A 170 -18.34 13.98 4.63
C GLU A 170 -18.48 12.51 5.03
N LYS A 171 -18.12 11.57 4.13
CA LYS A 171 -18.28 10.12 4.37
C LYS A 171 -17.20 9.56 5.30
N TYR A 172 -15.96 10.01 5.16
CA TYR A 172 -14.79 9.41 5.82
C TYR A 172 -14.14 10.30 6.87
N HIS A 173 -14.60 11.55 7.05
CA HIS A 173 -14.05 12.52 8.01
C HIS A 173 -12.53 12.73 7.89
N THR A 174 -12.04 12.73 6.64
CA THR A 174 -10.62 12.91 6.29
C THR A 174 -10.52 13.77 5.04
N THR A 175 -9.36 14.37 4.79
CA THR A 175 -9.10 15.16 3.59
C THR A 175 -8.82 14.31 2.36
N ASP A 176 -8.44 13.04 2.55
CA ASP A 176 -8.13 12.06 1.51
C ASP A 176 -8.21 10.62 2.07
N ILE A 177 -8.23 9.63 1.18
CA ILE A 177 -8.29 8.20 1.52
C ILE A 177 -7.22 7.42 0.76
N SER A 178 -6.68 6.37 1.37
CA SER A 178 -5.91 5.35 0.66
C SER A 178 -6.83 4.47 -0.20
N PHE A 179 -6.29 3.82 -1.22
CA PHE A 179 -7.04 2.86 -2.03
C PHE A 179 -7.61 1.70 -1.19
N GLY A 180 -6.93 1.33 -0.10
CA GLY A 180 -7.41 0.29 0.84
C GLY A 180 -8.61 0.71 1.69
N GLN A 181 -8.94 2.00 1.77
CA GLN A 181 -10.15 2.52 2.42
C GLN A 181 -11.34 2.62 1.45
N MET A 182 -11.14 2.40 0.15
CA MET A 182 -12.23 2.37 -0.83
C MET A 182 -12.97 1.03 -0.76
N GLU A 183 -14.11 1.07 -0.06
CA GLU A 183 -15.05 -0.04 0.06
C GLU A 183 -15.81 -0.30 -1.26
N GLU A 184 -16.47 -1.46 -1.37
CA GLU A 184 -17.20 -1.85 -2.59
C GLU A 184 -18.42 -0.96 -2.86
N ASP A 185 -19.01 -0.39 -1.81
CA ASP A 185 -20.15 0.52 -1.84
C ASP A 185 -19.77 1.96 -2.24
N PHE A 186 -18.49 2.26 -2.50
CA PHE A 186 -18.00 3.62 -2.69
C PHE A 186 -18.75 4.35 -3.81
N LEU A 187 -18.95 3.69 -4.95
CA LEU A 187 -19.66 4.28 -6.09
C LEU A 187 -21.15 4.48 -5.82
N GLU A 188 -21.79 3.56 -5.10
CA GLU A 188 -23.20 3.69 -4.70
C GLU A 188 -23.39 4.86 -3.73
N CYS A 189 -22.52 4.98 -2.73
CA CYS A 189 -22.54 6.13 -1.82
C CYS A 189 -22.24 7.44 -2.55
N LEU A 190 -21.31 7.44 -3.49
CA LEU A 190 -21.03 8.60 -4.33
C LEU A 190 -22.24 8.98 -5.19
N GLN A 191 -22.98 8.00 -5.71
CA GLN A 191 -24.23 8.22 -6.44
C GLN A 191 -25.28 8.89 -5.56
N HIS A 192 -25.49 8.36 -4.34
CA HIS A 192 -26.44 8.92 -3.39
C HIS A 192 -26.07 10.37 -3.01
N TYR A 193 -24.78 10.62 -2.77
CA TYR A 193 -24.27 11.96 -2.50
C TYR A 193 -24.46 12.90 -3.70
N SER A 194 -24.04 12.49 -4.89
CA SER A 194 -24.11 13.34 -6.09
C SER A 194 -25.54 13.62 -6.53
N VAL A 195 -26.37 12.58 -6.68
CA VAL A 195 -27.74 12.72 -7.21
C VAL A 195 -28.74 13.08 -6.12
N GLY A 196 -28.66 12.42 -4.97
CA GLY A 196 -29.60 12.62 -3.86
C GLY A 196 -29.36 13.95 -3.16
N LYS A 197 -28.12 14.21 -2.73
CA LYS A 197 -27.79 15.40 -1.94
C LYS A 197 -27.48 16.62 -2.80
N LEU A 198 -26.55 16.50 -3.76
CA LEU A 198 -26.14 17.64 -4.61
C LEU A 198 -27.09 17.90 -5.79
N ARG A 199 -28.11 17.05 -5.99
CA ARG A 199 -29.09 17.16 -7.09
C ARG A 199 -28.46 17.19 -8.49
N HIS A 200 -27.26 16.61 -8.63
CA HIS A 200 -26.65 16.45 -9.94
C HIS A 200 -27.44 15.45 -10.79
N SER A 201 -27.38 15.60 -12.12
CA SER A 201 -27.98 14.64 -13.03
C SER A 201 -27.28 13.27 -12.97
N GLN A 202 -28.00 12.21 -13.34
CA GLN A 202 -27.42 10.87 -13.48
C GLN A 202 -26.24 10.86 -14.46
N GLY A 203 -26.32 11.64 -15.54
CA GLY A 203 -25.22 11.79 -16.49
C GLY A 203 -23.97 12.42 -15.87
N TYR A 204 -24.13 13.33 -14.90
CA TYR A 204 -22.99 13.90 -14.18
C TYR A 204 -22.36 12.88 -13.21
N TYR A 205 -23.18 12.12 -12.47
CA TYR A 205 -22.68 11.02 -11.65
C TYR A 205 -21.90 9.99 -12.47
N ARG A 206 -22.40 9.59 -13.65
CA ARG A 206 -21.67 8.66 -14.54
C ARG A 206 -20.28 9.19 -14.91
N LYS A 207 -20.14 10.50 -15.18
CA LYS A 207 -18.82 11.13 -15.42
C LYS A 207 -17.92 11.05 -14.18
N MET A 208 -18.47 11.31 -12.98
CA MET A 208 -17.73 11.15 -11.73
C MET A 208 -17.26 9.70 -11.52
N ALA A 209 -18.15 8.74 -11.69
CA ALA A 209 -17.85 7.31 -11.56
C ALA A 209 -16.77 6.87 -12.55
N LEU A 210 -16.84 7.31 -13.81
CA LEU A 210 -15.81 7.04 -14.81
C LEU A 210 -14.44 7.62 -14.42
N ALA A 211 -14.40 8.84 -13.88
CA ALA A 211 -13.16 9.45 -13.42
C ALA A 211 -12.55 8.68 -12.23
N VAL A 212 -13.38 8.24 -11.28
CA VAL A 212 -12.96 7.38 -10.15
C VAL A 212 -12.41 6.05 -10.67
N LYS A 213 -13.19 5.34 -11.52
CA LYS A 213 -12.77 4.05 -12.10
C LYS A 213 -11.45 4.17 -12.86
N LYS A 214 -11.25 5.26 -13.62
CA LYS A 214 -10.01 5.53 -14.36
C LYS A 214 -8.83 5.69 -13.41
N ALA A 215 -8.96 6.50 -12.35
CA ALA A 215 -7.91 6.69 -11.35
C ALA A 215 -7.55 5.38 -10.63
N CYS A 216 -8.55 4.59 -10.24
CA CYS A 216 -8.36 3.28 -9.61
C CYS A 216 -7.66 2.28 -10.54
N ARG A 217 -8.01 2.26 -11.83
CA ARG A 217 -7.37 1.39 -12.82
C ARG A 217 -5.89 1.76 -13.00
N LEU A 218 -5.58 3.06 -13.09
CA LEU A 218 -4.19 3.52 -13.18
C LEU A 218 -3.39 3.15 -11.92
N ALA A 219 -3.99 3.35 -10.74
CA ALA A 219 -3.38 2.95 -9.47
C ALA A 219 -3.06 1.45 -9.42
N TYR A 220 -3.93 0.60 -9.97
CA TYR A 220 -3.68 -0.84 -10.07
C TYR A 220 -2.50 -1.15 -10.99
N HIS A 221 -2.43 -0.55 -12.17
CA HIS A 221 -1.31 -0.74 -13.11
C HIS A 221 0.04 -0.27 -12.55
N GLU A 222 0.03 0.74 -11.67
CA GLU A 222 1.21 1.29 -11.01
C GLU A 222 1.59 0.54 -9.73
N GLY A 223 0.82 -0.47 -9.33
CA GLY A 223 1.05 -1.23 -8.10
C GLY A 223 0.71 -0.48 -6.80
N LEU A 224 -0.07 0.60 -6.89
CA LEU A 224 -0.56 1.38 -5.73
C LEU A 224 -1.73 0.68 -5.01
N THR A 225 -2.41 -0.24 -5.70
CA THR A 225 -3.42 -1.14 -5.13
C THR A 225 -3.25 -2.54 -5.73
N GLU A 226 -3.40 -3.57 -4.90
CA GLU A 226 -3.35 -4.97 -5.32
C GLU A 226 -4.69 -5.45 -5.91
N ARG A 227 -5.79 -4.76 -5.58
CA ARG A 227 -7.14 -5.06 -6.09
C ARG A 227 -7.49 -4.13 -7.24
N GLN A 228 -8.04 -4.70 -8.30
CA GLN A 228 -8.72 -3.93 -9.34
C GLN A 228 -10.09 -3.46 -8.83
N LEU A 229 -10.14 -2.26 -8.25
CA LEU A 229 -11.35 -1.66 -7.70
C LEU A 229 -12.39 -1.41 -8.82
N PHE A 230 -13.64 -1.80 -8.56
CA PHE A 230 -14.82 -1.55 -9.42
C PHE A 230 -14.82 -2.17 -10.82
N ALA A 231 -13.95 -3.14 -11.10
CA ALA A 231 -13.87 -3.80 -12.41
C ALA A 231 -15.15 -4.51 -12.85
N HIS A 232 -15.94 -5.01 -11.89
CA HIS A 232 -17.16 -5.78 -12.10
C HIS A 232 -18.44 -4.93 -12.12
N ILE A 233 -18.36 -3.64 -11.82
CA ILE A 233 -19.53 -2.76 -11.76
C ILE A 233 -19.78 -2.21 -13.17
N GLN A 234 -20.77 -2.79 -13.88
CA GLN A 234 -21.26 -2.29 -15.17
C GLN A 234 -22.10 -0.99 -14.98
N GLU A 235 -22.22 -0.19 -16.04
CA GLU A 235 -22.81 1.17 -16.07
C GLU A 235 -24.33 1.24 -15.89
#